data_AF-A0ABC8SK29-F1
#
_entry.id   AF-A0ABC8SK29-F1
#
_cell.length_a   1.000
_cell.length_b   1.000
_cell.length_c   1.000
_cell.angle_alpha   90.00
_cell.angle_beta   90.00
_cell.angle_gamma   90.00
#
_symmetry.space_group_name_H-M   'P 1'
#
loop_
_entity.id
_entity.type
_entity.pdbx_description
1 polymer ?
#
loop_
_entity_poly.entity_id
_entity_poly.type
_entity_poly.pdbx_seq_one_letter_code
_entity_poly.pdbx_strand_id
1 'polypeptide(L)'
;VEDQNSKTMSIGEYASQNIDVDDKGFGKILSQEGLASDTKDMGELASAMEVLTRVDLDLAYSSEKLLNLNTLLMNLLSCDINFEAVAAENDSIAGDCIEKAWTFDLLNGILDSEVRELNTFMGALEALIVDTCYKIASFGHLGDLVTAVEGKLHDSEELLKQSQEHVLEMNMQLAKLQMTSLASNHNDCKLHMSNE
;
A
#
# COMPACT_ATOMS: atom_id res chain seq x y z
N VAL A 1 -8.18 -21.51 -32.73
CA VAL A 1 -9.21 -20.55 -32.30
C VAL A 1 -9.27 -20.69 -30.80
N GLU A 2 -8.92 -19.59 -30.12
CA GLU A 2 -8.38 -19.53 -28.76
C GLU A 2 -9.32 -19.99 -27.66
N ASP A 3 -8.71 -20.64 -26.67
CA ASP A 3 -9.24 -21.00 -25.37
C ASP A 3 -8.97 -19.82 -24.43
N GLN A 4 -10.02 -19.08 -24.02
CA GLN A 4 -9.92 -18.01 -23.02
C GLN A 4 -10.48 -18.50 -21.69
N ASN A 5 -9.63 -19.18 -20.93
CA ASN A 5 -9.85 -19.48 -19.53
C ASN A 5 -9.52 -18.23 -18.70
N SER A 6 -10.50 -17.33 -18.53
CA SER A 6 -10.38 -16.19 -17.62
C SER A 6 -10.59 -16.69 -16.19
N LYS A 7 -9.49 -17.08 -15.54
CA LYS A 7 -9.47 -17.46 -14.13
C LYS A 7 -9.47 -16.19 -13.29
N THR A 8 -10.67 -15.69 -12.96
CA THR A 8 -10.82 -14.67 -11.91
C THR A 8 -10.41 -15.29 -10.58
N MET A 9 -9.20 -14.95 -10.12
CA MET A 9 -8.66 -15.41 -8.85
C MET A 9 -9.33 -14.62 -7.73
N SER A 10 -10.02 -15.34 -6.83
CA SER A 10 -10.68 -14.77 -5.66
C SER A 10 -9.64 -14.15 -4.73
N ILE A 11 -9.84 -12.89 -4.34
CA ILE A 11 -8.96 -12.06 -3.49
C ILE A 11 -9.01 -12.46 -2.00
N GLY A 12 -9.65 -13.58 -1.67
CA GLY A 12 -9.94 -13.97 -0.29
C GLY A 12 -8.89 -14.80 0.47
N GLU A 13 -7.76 -15.19 -0.15
CA GLU A 13 -6.90 -16.26 0.41
C GLU A 13 -5.47 -15.87 0.80
N TYR A 14 -5.12 -14.59 0.93
CA TYR A 14 -3.75 -14.19 1.30
C TYR A 14 -3.58 -13.66 2.73
N ALA A 15 -4.66 -13.51 3.50
CA ALA A 15 -4.59 -13.05 4.87
C ALA A 15 -4.49 -14.22 5.87
N SER A 16 -3.32 -14.86 5.95
CA SER A 16 -2.84 -15.57 7.16
C SER A 16 -1.47 -16.21 6.91
N GLN A 17 -0.42 -15.40 6.87
CA GLN A 17 0.88 -15.85 7.35
C GLN A 17 1.25 -14.97 8.54
N ASN A 18 0.79 -15.40 9.72
CA ASN A 18 1.40 -14.98 10.97
C ASN A 18 2.84 -15.48 10.95
N ILE A 19 3.78 -14.59 10.63
CA ILE A 19 5.20 -14.85 10.88
C ILE A 19 5.36 -14.76 12.40
N ASP A 20 5.58 -15.91 13.02
CA ASP A 20 5.99 -16.03 14.41
C ASP A 20 7.31 -15.26 14.56
N VAL A 21 7.23 -14.07 15.17
CA VAL A 21 8.41 -13.26 15.48
C VAL A 21 9.13 -13.94 16.64
N ASP A 22 10.08 -14.81 16.32
CA ASP A 22 11.01 -15.37 17.30
C ASP A 22 11.97 -14.27 17.78
N ASP A 23 11.46 -13.43 18.68
CA ASP A 23 12.19 -12.44 19.47
C ASP A 23 13.27 -13.10 20.37
N LYS A 24 13.22 -14.42 20.59
CA LYS A 24 14.12 -15.12 21.52
C LYS A 24 15.51 -15.37 20.99
N GLY A 25 15.77 -15.24 19.69
CA GLY A 25 17.09 -15.46 19.10
C GLY A 25 18.12 -14.38 19.46
N PHE A 26 17.70 -13.12 19.47
CA PHE A 26 18.62 -11.98 19.46
C PHE A 26 19.20 -11.63 20.83
N GLY A 27 18.41 -11.74 21.90
CA GLY A 27 18.88 -11.50 23.27
C GLY A 27 20.01 -12.44 23.71
N LYS A 28 20.10 -13.62 23.07
CA LYS A 28 21.15 -14.60 23.33
C LYS A 28 22.46 -14.27 22.61
N ILE A 29 22.41 -13.69 21.42
CA ILE A 29 23.60 -13.35 20.60
C ILE A 29 24.35 -12.16 21.21
N LEU A 30 23.64 -11.18 21.75
CA LEU A 30 24.21 -9.99 22.40
C LEU A 30 25.05 -10.27 23.65
N SER A 31 24.93 -11.46 24.26
CA SER A 31 25.60 -11.80 25.53
C SER A 31 26.97 -12.47 25.37
N GLN A 32 27.40 -12.78 24.15
CA GLN A 32 28.51 -13.70 23.91
C GLN A 32 29.47 -13.20 22.83
N GLU A 33 30.09 -12.03 22.97
CA GLU A 33 31.44 -11.79 22.45
C GLU A 33 31.93 -10.49 23.08
N GLY A 34 33.14 -10.47 23.62
CA GLY A 34 33.69 -9.28 24.25
C GLY A 34 35.14 -9.10 23.87
N LEU A 35 35.47 -8.02 23.16
CA LEU A 35 36.83 -7.45 23.07
C LEU A 35 36.80 -5.99 22.56
N ALA A 36 36.76 -5.04 23.49
CA ALA A 36 37.24 -3.63 23.51
C ALA A 36 37.41 -2.70 22.26
N SER A 37 37.49 -3.14 21.00
CA SER A 37 37.28 -2.27 19.81
C SER A 37 35.88 -2.43 19.20
N ASP A 38 35.14 -3.41 19.72
CA ASP A 38 33.88 -3.99 19.24
C ASP A 38 32.63 -3.19 19.67
N THR A 39 32.76 -2.27 20.63
CA THR A 39 31.60 -1.63 21.27
C THR A 39 30.92 -0.58 20.39
N LYS A 40 31.66 0.07 19.49
CA LYS A 40 31.11 1.08 18.58
C LYS A 40 30.33 0.42 17.45
N ASP A 41 30.93 -0.56 16.78
CA ASP A 41 30.32 -1.27 15.65
C ASP A 41 29.12 -2.10 16.12
N MET A 42 29.22 -2.72 17.31
CA MET A 42 28.07 -3.36 17.97
C MET A 42 26.95 -2.36 18.31
N GLY A 43 27.30 -1.14 18.74
CA GLY A 43 26.33 -0.08 19.03
C GLY A 43 25.64 0.47 17.78
N GLU A 44 26.37 0.64 16.69
CA GLU A 44 25.81 1.06 15.41
C GLU A 44 24.96 -0.04 14.76
N LEU A 45 25.34 -1.31 14.90
CA LEU A 45 24.51 -2.44 14.46
C LEU A 45 23.23 -2.56 15.29
N ALA A 46 23.29 -2.36 16.61
CA ALA A 46 22.10 -2.29 17.45
C ALA A 46 21.17 -1.14 16.99
N SER A 47 21.73 0.01 16.62
CA SER A 47 20.95 1.11 16.04
C SER A 47 20.32 0.74 14.69
N ALA A 48 21.03 0.01 13.83
CA ALA A 48 20.47 -0.50 12.57
C ALA A 48 19.30 -1.48 12.82
N MET A 49 19.39 -2.31 13.87
CA MET A 49 18.30 -3.19 14.28
C MET A 49 17.07 -2.41 14.78
N GLU A 50 17.27 -1.35 15.57
CA GLU A 50 16.16 -0.48 16.00
C GLU A 50 15.45 0.18 14.81
N VAL A 51 16.21 0.64 13.82
CA VAL A 51 15.68 1.18 12.57
C VAL A 51 14.89 0.11 11.82
N LEU A 52 15.42 -1.11 11.72
CA LEU A 52 14.75 -2.23 11.06
C LEU A 52 13.43 -2.61 11.76
N THR A 53 13.40 -2.67 13.09
CA THR A 53 12.16 -2.89 13.85
C THR A 53 11.12 -1.80 13.57
N ARG A 54 11.56 -0.55 13.41
CA ARG A 54 10.66 0.54 13.03
C ARG A 54 10.14 0.39 11.59
N VAL A 55 11.00 0.01 10.65
CA VAL A 55 10.61 -0.31 9.27
C VAL A 55 9.56 -1.42 9.24
N ASP A 56 9.76 -2.50 10.01
CA ASP A 56 8.79 -3.61 10.10
C ASP A 56 7.42 -3.12 10.61
N LEU A 57 7.41 -2.25 11.62
CA LEU A 57 6.18 -1.66 12.16
C LEU A 57 5.49 -0.73 11.15
N ASP A 58 6.27 0.10 10.46
CA ASP A 58 5.78 1.04 9.45
C ASP A 58 5.22 0.30 8.21
N LEU A 59 5.81 -0.85 7.85
CA LEU A 59 5.30 -1.75 6.80
C LEU A 59 4.01 -2.45 7.21
N ALA A 60 3.92 -2.92 8.46
CA ALA A 60 2.67 -3.48 8.99
C ALA A 60 1.54 -2.44 8.99
N TYR A 61 1.84 -1.22 9.44
CA TYR A 61 0.92 -0.08 9.36
C TYR A 61 0.50 0.22 7.91
N SER A 62 1.47 0.27 6.99
CA SER A 62 1.19 0.52 5.57
C SER A 62 0.29 -0.54 4.96
N SER A 63 0.48 -1.81 5.34
CA SER A 63 -0.33 -2.94 4.88
C SER A 63 -1.78 -2.82 5.36
N GLU A 64 -1.99 -2.46 6.62
CA GLU A 64 -3.32 -2.20 7.17
C GLU A 64 -3.98 -1.00 6.48
N LYS A 65 -3.24 0.10 6.31
CA LYS A 65 -3.73 1.29 5.60
C LYS A 65 -4.14 0.94 4.16
N LEU A 66 -3.33 0.18 3.45
CA LEU A 66 -3.63 -0.32 2.09
C LEU A 66 -4.93 -1.11 2.04
N LEU A 67 -5.14 -2.04 2.98
CA LEU A 67 -6.37 -2.83 3.04
C LEU A 67 -7.60 -1.95 3.25
N ASN A 68 -7.50 -0.95 4.12
CA ASN A 68 -8.56 0.02 4.37
C ASN A 68 -8.87 0.87 3.14
N LEU A 69 -7.83 1.37 2.46
CA LEU A 69 -8.01 2.16 1.23
C LEU A 69 -8.55 1.32 0.07
N ASN A 70 -8.11 0.06 -0.07
CA ASN A 70 -8.67 -0.87 -1.05
C ASN A 70 -10.15 -1.16 -0.79
N THR A 71 -10.54 -1.30 0.47
CA THR A 71 -11.96 -1.44 0.84
C THR A 71 -12.77 -0.22 0.43
N LEU A 72 -12.23 0.99 0.64
CA LEU A 72 -12.87 2.23 0.17
C LEU A 72 -12.97 2.30 -1.36
N LEU A 73 -11.92 1.92 -2.08
CA LEU A 73 -11.92 1.84 -3.54
C LEU A 73 -13.00 0.88 -4.06
N MET A 74 -13.10 -0.32 -3.50
CA MET A 74 -14.13 -1.30 -3.88
C MET A 74 -15.56 -0.78 -3.65
N ASN A 75 -15.77 -0.02 -2.58
CA ASN A 75 -17.06 0.63 -2.32
C ASN A 75 -17.36 1.73 -3.35
N LEU A 76 -16.37 2.55 -3.72
CA LEU A 76 -16.50 3.58 -4.74
C LEU A 76 -16.80 2.98 -6.13
N LEU A 77 -16.08 1.93 -6.53
CA LEU A 77 -16.33 1.21 -7.78
C LEU A 77 -17.75 0.63 -7.83
N SER A 78 -18.24 0.11 -6.71
CA SER A 78 -19.63 -0.38 -6.61
C SER A 78 -20.66 0.75 -6.66
N CYS A 79 -20.29 1.96 -6.20
CA CYS A 79 -21.14 3.14 -6.25
C CYS A 79 -21.26 3.70 -7.67
N ASP A 80 -20.16 3.74 -8.43
CA ASP A 80 -20.12 4.18 -9.84
C ASP A 80 -21.12 3.39 -10.71
N ILE A 81 -21.16 2.07 -10.53
CA ILE A 81 -22.12 1.17 -11.21
C ILE A 81 -23.58 1.52 -10.87
N ASN A 82 -23.85 1.93 -9.62
CA ASN A 82 -25.21 2.32 -9.22
C ASN A 82 -25.63 3.67 -9.82
N PHE A 83 -24.70 4.62 -10.03
CA PHE A 83 -25.03 5.88 -10.71
C PHE A 83 -25.37 5.65 -12.18
N GLU A 84 -24.62 4.80 -12.88
CA GLU A 84 -24.90 4.42 -14.27
C GLU A 84 -26.29 3.79 -14.42
N ALA A 85 -26.68 2.91 -13.48
CA ALA A 85 -28.00 2.28 -13.48
C ALA A 85 -29.15 3.25 -13.17
N VAL A 86 -28.97 4.19 -12.24
CA VAL A 86 -30.02 5.15 -11.82
C VAL A 86 -30.26 6.24 -12.88
N ALA A 87 -29.21 6.68 -13.59
CA ALA A 87 -29.34 7.64 -14.69
C ALA A 87 -30.23 7.13 -15.84
N ALA A 88 -30.32 5.82 -16.02
CA ALA A 88 -31.16 5.22 -17.06
C ALA A 88 -32.67 5.23 -16.73
N GLU A 89 -33.09 5.49 -15.49
CA GLU A 89 -34.44 5.16 -15.03
C GLU A 89 -35.35 6.34 -14.58
N ASN A 90 -34.87 7.57 -14.29
CA ASN A 90 -35.79 8.59 -13.71
C ASN A 90 -35.39 10.08 -13.78
N ASP A 91 -36.36 10.96 -14.13
CA ASP A 91 -36.25 12.44 -14.17
C ASP A 91 -36.55 13.14 -12.80
N SER A 92 -37.05 12.41 -11.80
CA SER A 92 -37.56 13.01 -10.53
C SER A 92 -36.62 12.87 -9.30
N ILE A 93 -35.42 12.31 -9.45
CA ILE A 93 -34.47 11.97 -8.35
C ILE A 93 -33.33 13.01 -8.24
N ALA A 94 -33.56 14.28 -8.59
CA ALA A 94 -32.45 15.24 -8.68
C ALA A 94 -31.76 15.55 -7.33
N GLY A 95 -32.49 15.59 -6.21
CA GLY A 95 -31.96 15.93 -4.88
C GLY A 95 -31.04 14.86 -4.29
N ASP A 96 -31.51 13.61 -4.24
CA ASP A 96 -30.73 12.47 -3.72
C ASP A 96 -29.51 12.17 -4.63
N CYS A 97 -29.60 12.44 -5.93
CA CYS A 97 -28.47 12.29 -6.84
C CYS A 97 -27.34 13.29 -6.57
N ILE A 98 -27.65 14.55 -6.20
CA ILE A 98 -26.64 15.56 -5.88
C ILE A 98 -25.88 15.22 -4.60
N GLU A 99 -26.58 14.83 -3.52
CA GLU A 99 -25.94 14.44 -2.25
C GLU A 99 -25.02 13.22 -2.42
N LYS A 100 -25.47 12.22 -3.20
CA LYS A 100 -24.68 11.04 -3.50
C LYS A 100 -23.46 11.37 -4.37
N ALA A 101 -23.61 12.22 -5.39
CA ALA A 101 -22.49 12.66 -6.24
C ALA A 101 -21.43 13.42 -5.43
N TRP A 102 -21.84 14.32 -4.54
CA TRP A 102 -20.91 15.01 -3.64
C TRP A 102 -20.20 14.07 -2.67
N THR A 103 -20.92 13.08 -2.13
CA THR A 103 -20.33 12.06 -1.27
C THR A 103 -19.29 11.24 -2.03
N PHE A 104 -19.60 10.86 -3.27
CA PHE A 104 -18.67 10.17 -4.15
C PHE A 104 -17.42 11.01 -4.43
N ASP A 105 -17.57 12.26 -4.85
CA ASP A 105 -16.45 13.16 -5.15
C ASP A 105 -15.55 13.38 -3.94
N LEU A 106 -16.15 13.58 -2.76
CA LEU A 106 -15.42 13.74 -1.50
C LEU A 106 -14.62 12.48 -1.14
N LEU A 107 -15.26 11.31 -1.17
CA LEU A 107 -14.61 10.05 -0.83
C LEU A 107 -13.51 9.69 -1.84
N ASN A 108 -13.73 9.98 -3.12
CA ASN A 108 -12.73 9.80 -4.17
C ASN A 108 -11.53 10.73 -3.96
N GLY A 109 -11.77 12.00 -3.58
CA GLY A 109 -10.70 12.95 -3.24
C GLY A 109 -9.90 12.54 -2.00
N ILE A 110 -10.57 12.01 -0.97
CA ILE A 110 -9.90 11.44 0.21
C ILE A 110 -9.04 10.25 -0.22
N LEU A 111 -9.60 9.31 -0.98
CA LEU A 111 -8.88 8.12 -1.45
C LEU A 111 -7.63 8.50 -2.26
N ASP A 112 -7.76 9.40 -3.24
CA ASP A 112 -6.64 9.89 -4.05
C ASP A 112 -5.53 10.49 -3.18
N SER A 113 -5.91 11.35 -2.22
CA SER A 113 -4.96 11.99 -1.33
C SER A 113 -4.24 10.99 -0.43
N GLU A 114 -4.97 10.05 0.15
CA GLU A 114 -4.41 9.02 1.04
C GLU A 114 -3.50 8.04 0.31
N VAL A 115 -3.84 7.65 -0.93
CA VAL A 115 -2.98 6.81 -1.78
C VAL A 115 -1.69 7.55 -2.15
N ARG A 116 -1.78 8.84 -2.48
CA ARG A 116 -0.59 9.67 -2.77
C ARG A 116 0.31 9.86 -1.56
N GLU A 117 -0.27 10.11 -0.38
CA GLU A 117 0.48 10.20 0.87
C GLU A 117 1.18 8.87 1.17
N LEU A 118 0.46 7.75 1.04
CA LEU A 118 1.02 6.42 1.27
C LEU A 118 2.17 6.10 0.30
N ASN A 119 2.05 6.47 -0.97
CA ASN A 119 3.13 6.35 -1.95
C ASN A 119 4.37 7.18 -1.54
N THR A 120 4.16 8.39 -1.02
CA THR A 120 5.25 9.24 -0.52
C THR A 120 5.92 8.62 0.71
N PHE A 121 5.12 8.06 1.61
CA PHE A 121 5.59 7.35 2.80
C PHE A 121 6.44 6.13 2.43
N MET A 122 6.01 5.33 1.45
CA MET A 122 6.78 4.20 0.94
C MET A 122 8.14 4.62 0.36
N GLY A 123 8.20 5.74 -0.37
CA GLY A 123 9.48 6.27 -0.86
C GLY A 123 10.43 6.68 0.28
N ALA A 124 9.89 7.16 1.40
CA ALA A 124 10.68 7.44 2.59
C ALA A 124 11.18 6.15 3.29
N LEU A 125 10.35 5.11 3.33
CA LEU A 125 10.77 3.78 3.82
C LEU A 125 11.85 3.16 2.94
N GLU A 126 11.73 3.27 1.63
CA GLU A 126 12.75 2.79 0.68
C GLU A 126 14.10 3.44 0.94
N ALA A 127 14.12 4.77 1.08
CA ALA A 127 15.34 5.50 1.41
C ALA A 127 15.94 5.05 2.76
N LEU A 128 15.11 4.78 3.76
CA LEU A 128 15.55 4.30 5.07
C LEU A 128 16.12 2.87 5.01
N ILE A 129 15.49 1.98 4.26
CA ILE A 129 15.97 0.61 4.01
C ILE A 129 17.33 0.67 3.31
N VAL A 130 17.47 1.46 2.24
CA VAL A 130 18.73 1.61 1.49
C VAL A 130 19.86 2.16 2.37
N ASP A 131 19.60 3.18 3.18
CA ASP A 131 20.57 3.72 4.14
C ASP A 131 20.99 2.66 5.16
N THR A 132 20.03 1.88 5.65
CA THR A 132 20.26 0.79 6.62
C THR A 132 21.07 -0.35 5.99
N CYS A 133 20.79 -0.72 4.74
CA CYS A 133 21.59 -1.70 3.97
C CYS A 133 23.05 -1.25 3.89
N TYR A 134 23.29 0.02 3.54
CA TYR A 134 24.64 0.55 3.41
C TYR A 134 25.40 0.52 4.75
N LYS A 135 24.72 0.86 5.84
CA LYS A 135 25.29 0.79 7.19
C LYS A 135 25.65 -0.64 7.56
N ILE A 136 24.74 -1.60 7.35
CA ILE A 136 24.95 -3.00 7.71
C ILE A 136 26.13 -3.63 6.95
N ALA A 137 26.25 -3.33 5.65
CA ALA A 137 27.35 -3.82 4.81
C ALA A 137 28.74 -3.39 5.31
N SER A 138 28.83 -2.32 6.12
CA SER A 138 30.09 -1.86 6.70
C SER A 138 30.60 -2.73 7.87
N PHE A 139 29.73 -3.56 8.48
CA PHE A 139 30.03 -4.37 9.66
C PHE A 139 30.47 -5.81 9.35
N GLY A 140 31.05 -6.08 8.17
CA GLY A 140 31.36 -7.44 7.69
C GLY A 140 32.25 -8.34 8.58
N HIS A 141 32.75 -7.84 9.71
CA HIS A 141 33.47 -8.60 10.73
C HIS A 141 32.56 -9.26 11.79
N LEU A 142 31.29 -8.86 11.91
CA LEU A 142 30.34 -9.33 12.92
C LEU A 142 29.52 -10.57 12.49
N GLY A 143 29.86 -11.17 11.34
CA GLY A 143 29.45 -12.51 10.90
C GLY A 143 27.95 -12.81 11.01
N ASP A 144 27.61 -13.72 11.94
CA ASP A 144 26.25 -14.28 12.08
C ASP A 144 25.19 -13.21 12.41
N LEU A 145 25.53 -12.19 13.21
CA LEU A 145 24.58 -11.14 13.58
C LEU A 145 24.24 -10.25 12.39
N VAL A 146 25.25 -9.88 11.58
CA VAL A 146 25.03 -9.12 10.34
C VAL A 146 24.18 -9.93 9.36
N THR A 147 24.48 -11.21 9.18
CA THR A 147 23.70 -12.11 8.29
C THR A 147 22.23 -12.18 8.71
N ALA A 148 21.95 -12.24 10.01
CA ALA A 148 20.58 -12.27 10.51
C ALA A 148 19.84 -10.94 10.25
N VAL A 149 20.50 -9.80 10.44
CA VAL A 149 19.92 -8.48 10.19
C VAL A 149 19.71 -8.24 8.69
N GLU A 150 20.65 -8.67 7.84
CA GLU A 150 20.52 -8.61 6.37
C GLU A 150 19.34 -9.44 5.87
N GLY A 151 19.14 -10.65 6.42
CA GLY A 151 17.99 -11.49 6.06
C GLY A 151 16.67 -10.80 6.36
N LYS A 152 16.52 -10.26 7.58
CA LYS A 152 15.33 -9.49 7.96
C LYS A 152 15.11 -8.26 7.08
N LEU A 153 16.18 -7.53 6.78
CA LEU A 153 16.11 -6.34 5.94
C LEU A 153 15.67 -6.65 4.52
N HIS A 154 16.14 -7.79 3.98
CA HIS A 154 15.69 -8.28 2.68
C HIS A 154 14.19 -8.64 2.70
N ASP A 155 13.70 -9.27 3.77
CA ASP A 155 12.27 -9.52 3.93
C ASP A 155 11.45 -8.21 3.95
N SER A 156 11.92 -7.20 4.68
CA SER A 156 11.28 -5.87 4.70
C SER A 156 11.31 -5.18 3.32
N GLU A 157 12.40 -5.35 2.55
CA GLU A 157 12.52 -4.83 1.18
C GLU A 157 11.49 -5.47 0.24
N GLU A 158 11.31 -6.79 0.30
CA GLU A 158 10.32 -7.50 -0.51
C GLU A 158 8.88 -7.12 -0.13
N LEU A 159 8.59 -6.96 1.16
CA LEU A 159 7.29 -6.46 1.63
C LEU A 159 7.02 -5.05 1.12
N LEU A 160 8.02 -4.17 1.13
CA LEU A 160 7.88 -2.81 0.59
C LEU A 160 7.54 -2.85 -0.91
N LYS A 161 8.24 -3.67 -1.70
CA LYS A 161 7.97 -3.83 -3.14
C LYS A 161 6.54 -4.29 -3.42
N GLN A 162 6.07 -5.30 -2.68
CA GLN A 162 4.69 -5.78 -2.78
C GLN A 162 3.68 -4.67 -2.46
N SER A 163 3.98 -3.88 -1.43
CA SER A 163 3.15 -2.75 -1.01
C SER A 163 3.10 -1.65 -2.09
N GLN A 164 4.23 -1.32 -2.71
CA GLN A 164 4.32 -0.38 -3.83
C GLN A 164 3.56 -0.89 -5.07
N GLU A 165 3.63 -2.18 -5.37
CA GLU A 165 2.86 -2.81 -6.46
C GLU A 165 1.35 -2.67 -6.22
N HIS A 166 0.88 -2.92 -4.99
CA HIS A 166 -0.53 -2.72 -4.64
C HIS A 166 -0.97 -1.25 -4.79
N VAL A 167 -0.14 -0.30 -4.38
CA VAL A 167 -0.41 1.13 -4.57
C VAL A 167 -0.49 1.49 -6.06
N LEU A 168 0.37 0.90 -6.89
CA LEU A 168 0.33 1.11 -8.34
C LEU A 168 -0.98 0.59 -8.96
N GLU A 169 -1.41 -0.60 -8.57
CA GLU A 169 -2.69 -1.18 -9.03
C GLU A 169 -3.87 -0.30 -8.61
N MET A 170 -3.91 0.16 -7.35
CA MET A 170 -4.93 1.08 -6.88
C MET A 170 -4.98 2.38 -7.69
N ASN A 171 -3.82 2.97 -7.99
CA ASN A 171 -3.74 4.17 -8.82
C ASN A 171 -4.28 3.91 -10.24
N MET A 172 -4.01 2.74 -10.82
CA MET A 172 -4.54 2.37 -12.12
C MET A 172 -6.08 2.27 -12.10
N GLN A 173 -6.65 1.66 -11.05
CA GLN A 173 -8.10 1.59 -10.87
C GLN A 173 -8.73 2.96 -10.63
N LEU A 174 -8.09 3.81 -9.84
CA LEU A 174 -8.54 5.18 -9.60
C LEU A 174 -8.53 6.02 -10.89
N ALA A 175 -7.48 5.91 -11.70
CA ALA A 175 -7.41 6.58 -13.00
C ALA A 175 -8.50 6.07 -13.95
N LYS A 176 -8.79 4.76 -13.93
CA LYS A 176 -9.89 4.18 -14.70
C LYS A 176 -11.24 4.74 -14.27
N LEU A 177 -11.50 4.83 -12.97
CA LEU A 177 -12.72 5.41 -12.39
C LEU A 177 -12.90 6.89 -12.78
N GLN A 178 -11.81 7.66 -12.78
CA GLN A 178 -11.85 9.06 -13.24
C GLN A 178 -12.17 9.15 -14.74
N MET A 179 -11.62 8.26 -15.57
CA MET A 179 -11.92 8.24 -17.00
C MET A 179 -13.37 7.85 -17.30
N THR A 180 -13.95 6.87 -16.58
CA THR A 180 -15.36 6.47 -16.76
C THR A 180 -16.30 7.61 -16.38
N SER A 181 -16.03 8.28 -15.25
CA SER A 181 -16.78 9.46 -14.81
C SER A 181 -16.68 10.63 -15.81
N LEU A 182 -15.52 10.90 -16.40
CA LEU A 182 -15.37 11.95 -17.43
C LEU A 182 -16.08 11.60 -18.74
N ALA A 183 -16.10 10.32 -19.13
CA ALA A 183 -16.73 9.86 -20.36
C ALA A 183 -18.28 9.91 -20.30
N SER A 184 -18.88 9.64 -19.15
CA SER A 184 -20.34 9.77 -18.95
C SER A 184 -20.80 11.23 -19.00
N ASN A 185 -20.02 12.14 -18.41
CA ASN A 185 -20.31 13.59 -18.43
C ASN A 185 -20.32 14.22 -19.84
N HIS A 186 -19.69 13.60 -20.84
CA HIS A 186 -19.69 14.14 -22.21
C HIS A 186 -21.00 13.86 -22.97
N ASN A 187 -21.80 12.89 -22.52
CA ASN A 187 -23.00 12.46 -23.24
C ASN A 187 -24.28 13.13 -22.72
N ASP A 188 -24.31 13.53 -21.44
CA ASP A 188 -25.56 14.01 -20.82
C ASP A 188 -25.77 15.54 -20.88
N CYS A 189 -24.73 16.35 -21.04
CA CYS A 189 -24.90 17.81 -21.17
C CYS A 189 -25.34 18.30 -22.56
N LYS A 190 -25.45 17.40 -23.56
CA LYS A 190 -25.84 17.79 -24.93
C LYS A 190 -27.36 17.75 -25.17
N LEU A 191 -28.14 17.16 -24.27
CA LEU A 191 -29.58 16.96 -24.48
C LEU A 191 -30.48 18.09 -23.93
N HIS A 192 -29.94 19.07 -23.19
CA HIS A 192 -30.75 20.16 -22.62
C HIS A 192 -30.69 21.49 -23.42
N MET A 193 -30.00 21.55 -24.57
CA MET A 193 -29.82 22.79 -25.36
C MET A 193 -30.43 22.73 -26.77
N SER A 194 -31.43 21.87 -27.03
CA SER A 194 -32.04 21.80 -28.37
C SER A 194 -33.57 21.75 -28.42
N ASN A 195 -34.25 22.14 -27.34
CA ASN A 195 -35.70 22.38 -27.39
C ASN A 195 -36.01 23.83 -26.98
N GLU A 196 -35.79 24.76 -27.91
CA GLU A 196 -36.43 26.08 -27.93
C GLU A 196 -37.13 26.27 -29.29
#